data_AF-T0ZNF2-F1
#
_entry.id   AF-T0ZNF2-F1
#
_cell.length_a   1.000
_cell.length_b   1.000
_cell.length_c   1.000
_cell.angle_alpha   90.00
_cell.angle_beta   90.00
_cell.angle_gamma   90.00
#
_symmetry.space_group_name_H-M   'P 1'
#
loop_
_entity.id
_entity.type
_entity.pdbx_description
1 polymer ?
#
loop_
_entity_poly.entity_id
_entity_poly.type
_entity_poly.pdbx_seq_one_letter_code
_entity_poly.pdbx_strand_id
1 'polypeptide(L)'
;VLAAILYPIVLTVMCFIIVSALMVWVVPKVVGVFEANKARLPLITRILIGTSGFLRAYGIWLVLAVIIAVVLWRRRLRDPGARRRFHRLLLHLPLVGKLVRGFNTARFTRTFSILSSSAVPVLDALRISGEVVTSLPMRDAVLEAADRVR
;
A
#
# COMPACT_ATOMS: atom_id res chain seq x y z
N VAL A 1 21.39 5.48 -5.56
CA VAL A 1 20.17 5.04 -4.83
C VAL A 1 20.15 5.53 -3.38
N LEU A 2 21.24 5.34 -2.60
CA LEU A 2 21.33 5.83 -1.21
C LEU A 2 21.13 7.36 -1.07
N ALA A 3 21.68 8.17 -1.98
CA ALA A 3 21.51 9.63 -1.98
C ALA A 3 20.05 10.09 -2.21
N ALA A 4 19.23 9.31 -2.93
CA ALA A 4 17.82 9.63 -3.19
C ALA A 4 16.92 9.36 -1.97
N ILE A 5 17.36 8.50 -1.06
CA ILE A 5 16.64 8.16 0.19
C ILE A 5 17.01 9.12 1.33
N LEU A 6 18.19 9.76 1.26
CA LEU A 6 18.69 10.69 2.27
C LEU A 6 17.74 11.89 2.47
N TYR A 7 17.32 12.54 1.38
CA TYR A 7 16.44 13.71 1.45
C TYR A 7 15.06 13.38 2.06
N PRO A 8 14.35 12.31 1.63
CA PRO A 8 13.13 11.86 2.29
C PRO A 8 13.30 11.54 3.77
N ILE A 9 14.37 10.84 4.17
CA ILE A 9 14.58 10.46 5.58
C ILE A 9 14.80 11.71 6.44
N VAL A 10 15.71 12.60 6.04
CA VAL A 10 15.99 13.82 6.80
C VAL A 10 14.74 14.68 6.94
N LEU A 11 13.99 14.88 5.85
CA LEU A 11 12.74 15.65 5.87
C LEU A 11 11.70 15.01 6.79
N THR A 12 11.53 13.68 6.72
CA THR A 12 10.56 12.94 7.54
C THR A 12 10.90 13.03 9.02
N VAL A 13 12.18 12.84 9.36
CA VAL A 13 12.68 12.96 10.74
C VAL A 13 12.48 14.38 11.25
N MET A 14 12.83 15.40 10.45
CA MET A 14 12.67 16.81 10.82
C MET A 14 11.19 17.16 11.07
N CYS A 15 10.29 16.68 10.20
CA CYS A 15 8.86 16.85 10.35
C CYS A 15 8.35 16.19 11.65
N PHE A 16 8.80 14.98 11.95
CA PHE A 16 8.45 14.27 13.19
C PHE A 16 8.89 15.04 14.44
N ILE A 17 10.10 15.59 14.44
CA ILE A 17 10.63 16.40 15.55
C ILE A 17 9.80 17.67 15.74
N ILE A 18 9.52 18.41 14.66
CA ILE A 18 8.77 19.67 14.75
C ILE A 18 7.34 19.41 15.24
N VAL A 19 6.65 18.41 14.68
CA VAL A 19 5.27 18.07 15.06
C VAL A 19 5.19 17.60 16.51
N SER A 20 6.13 16.75 16.94
CA SER A 20 6.17 16.27 18.33
C SER A 20 6.47 17.40 19.31
N ALA A 21 7.43 18.29 19.01
CA ALA A 21 7.71 19.46 19.83
C ALA A 21 6.48 20.39 19.95
N LEU A 22 5.74 20.58 18.84
CA LEU A 22 4.52 21.38 18.82
C LEU A 22 3.43 20.76 19.69
N MET A 23 3.22 19.44 19.62
CA MET A 23 2.26 18.74 20.48
C MET A 23 2.65 18.76 21.97
N VAL A 24 3.93 18.57 22.30
CA VAL A 24 4.37 18.43 23.70
C VAL A 24 4.47 19.79 24.40
N TRP A 25 4.83 20.87 23.71
CA TRP A 25 5.05 22.17 24.34
C TRP A 25 4.08 23.27 23.92
N VAL A 26 3.63 23.30 22.67
CA VAL A 26 2.81 24.42 22.16
C VAL A 26 1.33 24.19 22.42
N VAL A 27 0.83 23.01 22.08
CA VAL A 27 -0.58 22.63 22.32
C VAL A 27 -1.01 22.80 23.79
N PRO A 28 -0.26 22.34 24.82
CA PRO A 28 -0.70 22.51 26.21
C PRO A 28 -0.75 23.97 26.66
N LYS A 29 0.13 24.84 26.14
CA LYS A 29 0.09 26.28 26.43
C LYS A 29 -1.18 26.91 25.89
N VAL A 30 -1.57 26.55 24.66
CA VAL A 30 -2.82 27.01 24.06
C VAL A 30 -4.02 26.53 24.88
N VAL A 31 -4.04 25.23 25.26
CA VAL A 31 -5.11 24.67 26.11
C VAL A 31 -5.20 25.36 27.47
N GLY A 32 -4.07 25.65 28.13
CA GLY A 32 -4.04 26.35 29.43
C GLY A 32 -4.62 27.77 29.39
N VAL A 33 -4.43 28.50 28.29
CA VAL A 33 -5.07 29.82 28.08
C VAL A 33 -6.58 29.69 27.90
N PHE A 34 -7.06 28.61 27.27
CA PHE A 34 -8.50 28.34 27.14
C PHE A 34 -9.14 27.89 28.47
N GLU A 35 -8.42 27.12 29.31
CA GLU A 35 -8.92 26.72 30.63
C GLU A 35 -9.00 27.88 31.63
N ALA A 36 -8.04 28.82 31.59
CA ALA A 36 -8.02 29.99 32.47
C ALA A 36 -9.20 30.96 32.26
N ASN A 37 -9.83 30.95 31.07
CA ASN A 37 -10.92 31.86 30.71
C ASN A 37 -12.34 31.32 31.00
N LYS A 38 -12.49 30.14 31.62
CA LYS A 38 -13.80 29.46 31.87
C LYS A 38 -14.73 29.34 30.65
N ALA A 39 -14.22 29.57 29.44
CA ALA A 39 -14.92 29.26 28.21
C ALA A 39 -14.93 27.74 28.05
N ARG A 40 -16.10 27.14 27.79
CA ARG A 40 -16.22 25.70 27.51
C ARG A 40 -15.18 25.34 26.46
N LEU A 41 -14.28 24.41 26.77
CA LEU A 41 -13.30 23.89 25.80
C LEU A 41 -14.04 23.60 24.48
N PRO A 42 -13.59 24.20 23.36
CA PRO A 42 -14.19 23.98 22.05
C PRO A 42 -14.41 22.49 21.80
N LEU A 43 -15.52 22.13 21.16
CA LEU A 43 -15.92 20.73 20.94
C LEU A 43 -14.78 19.90 20.34
N ILE A 44 -13.96 20.53 19.49
CA ILE A 44 -12.78 19.97 18.85
C ILE A 44 -11.67 19.58 19.85
N THR A 45 -11.38 20.40 20.88
CA THR A 45 -10.34 20.06 21.89
C THR A 45 -10.82 18.96 22.84
N ARG A 46 -12.12 18.90 23.17
CA ARG A 46 -12.68 17.79 23.96
C ARG A 46 -12.63 16.46 23.19
N ILE A 47 -12.92 16.49 21.88
CA ILE A 47 -12.74 15.32 21.02
C ILE A 47 -11.27 14.90 20.99
N LEU A 48 -10.34 15.84 20.83
CA LEU A 48 -8.90 15.58 20.75
C LEU A 48 -8.34 14.92 22.03
N ILE A 49 -8.75 15.40 23.21
CA ILE A 49 -8.36 14.81 24.50
C ILE A 49 -8.99 13.42 24.64
N GLY A 50 -10.25 13.26 24.21
CA GLY A 50 -10.93 11.96 24.18
C GLY A 50 -10.22 10.94 23.29
N THR A 51 -9.82 11.31 22.07
CA THR A 51 -9.04 10.44 21.18
C THR A 51 -7.63 10.18 21.71
N SER A 52 -6.97 11.17 22.33
CA SER A 52 -5.67 10.96 22.98
C SER A 52 -5.75 9.98 24.16
N GLY A 53 -6.83 10.04 24.95
CA GLY A 53 -7.10 9.08 26.03
C GLY A 53 -7.39 7.68 25.48
N PHE A 54 -8.19 7.58 24.41
CA PHE A 54 -8.47 6.33 23.73
C PHE A 54 -7.20 5.71 23.12
N LEU A 55 -6.35 6.50 22.47
CA LEU A 55 -5.06 6.03 21.93
C LEU A 55 -4.08 5.61 23.02
N ARG A 56 -4.07 6.26 24.19
CA ARG A 56 -3.24 5.81 25.32
C ARG A 56 -3.74 4.51 25.95
N ALA A 57 -5.05 4.37 26.13
CA ALA A 57 -5.64 3.19 26.76
C ALA A 57 -5.69 1.97 25.81
N TYR A 58 -6.03 2.19 24.54
CA TYR A 58 -6.22 1.14 23.55
C TYR A 58 -5.15 1.12 22.46
N GLY A 59 -4.14 1.98 22.51
CA GLY A 59 -3.09 2.03 21.47
C GLY A 59 -2.40 0.69 21.27
N ILE A 60 -2.05 0.01 22.37
CA ILE A 60 -1.46 -1.34 22.34
C ILE A 60 -2.45 -2.35 21.73
N TRP A 61 -3.73 -2.31 22.14
CA TRP A 61 -4.78 -3.18 21.61
C TRP A 61 -5.07 -2.92 20.13
N LEU A 62 -5.02 -1.67 19.68
CA LEU A 62 -5.23 -1.27 18.30
C LEU A 62 -4.04 -1.69 17.43
N VAL A 63 -2.82 -1.53 17.92
CA VAL A 63 -1.62 -2.06 17.26
C VAL A 63 -1.69 -3.58 17.18
N LEU A 64 -2.07 -4.26 18.27
CA LEU A 64 -2.23 -5.72 18.29
C LEU A 64 -3.32 -6.19 17.31
N ALA A 65 -4.45 -5.49 17.25
CA ALA A 65 -5.54 -5.78 16.33
C ALA A 65 -5.11 -5.58 14.86
N VAL A 66 -4.36 -4.51 14.55
CA VAL A 66 -3.80 -4.29 13.22
C VAL A 66 -2.80 -5.40 12.86
N ILE A 67 -1.92 -5.79 13.78
CA ILE A 67 -0.97 -6.89 13.54
C ILE A 67 -1.72 -8.20 13.26
N ILE A 68 -2.72 -8.53 14.09
CA ILE A 68 -3.55 -9.74 13.92
C ILE A 68 -4.28 -9.69 12.58
N ALA A 69 -4.89 -8.56 12.22
CA ALA A 69 -5.56 -8.37 10.95
C ALA A 69 -4.59 -8.55 9.76
N VAL A 70 -3.38 -7.99 9.84
CA VAL A 70 -2.35 -8.15 8.80
C VAL A 70 -1.87 -9.60 8.70
N VAL A 71 -1.70 -10.31 9.82
CA VAL A 71 -1.29 -11.72 9.82
C VAL A 71 -2.40 -12.61 9.24
N LEU A 72 -3.66 -12.41 9.64
CA LEU A 72 -4.82 -13.10 9.08
C LEU A 72 -4.98 -12.81 7.60
N TRP A 73 -4.83 -11.55 7.19
CA TRP A 73 -4.84 -11.13 5.80
C TRP A 73 -3.74 -11.84 5.00
N ARG A 74 -2.48 -11.80 5.48
CA ARG A 74 -1.35 -12.51 4.85
C ARG A 74 -1.57 -14.01 4.77
N ARG A 75 -2.12 -14.64 5.82
CA ARG A 75 -2.48 -16.07 5.81
C ARG A 75 -3.57 -16.36 4.78
N ARG A 76 -4.58 -15.49 4.67
CA ARG A 76 -5.63 -15.63 3.67
C ARG A 76 -5.11 -15.41 2.25
N LEU A 77 -4.08 -14.57 2.05
CA LEU A 77 -3.40 -14.40 0.77
C LEU A 77 -2.47 -15.56 0.39
N ARG A 78 -2.15 -16.48 1.31
CA ARG A 78 -1.46 -17.74 0.97
C ARG A 78 -2.38 -18.72 0.25
N ASP A 79 -3.68 -18.62 0.44
CA ASP A 79 -4.65 -19.43 -0.30
C ASP A 79 -4.69 -18.96 -1.78
N PRO A 80 -4.34 -19.82 -2.75
CA PRO A 80 -4.34 -19.46 -4.16
C PRO A 80 -5.71 -18.98 -4.66
N GLY A 81 -6.82 -19.47 -4.09
CA GLY A 81 -8.17 -19.02 -4.43
C GLY A 81 -8.45 -17.58 -3.99
N ALA A 82 -8.08 -17.25 -2.75
CA ALA A 82 -8.23 -15.90 -2.21
C ALA A 82 -7.29 -14.90 -2.89
N ARG A 83 -6.06 -15.30 -3.21
CA ARG A 83 -5.10 -14.48 -3.97
C ARG A 83 -5.63 -14.12 -5.37
N ARG A 84 -6.23 -15.07 -6.10
CA ARG A 84 -6.87 -14.80 -7.40
C ARG A 84 -8.03 -13.81 -7.28
N ARG A 85 -8.89 -13.96 -6.27
CA ARG A 85 -10.01 -13.01 -6.01
C ARG A 85 -9.49 -11.61 -5.68
N PHE A 86 -8.45 -11.51 -4.85
CA PHE A 86 -7.82 -10.24 -4.50
C PHE A 86 -7.21 -9.53 -5.72
N HIS A 87 -6.47 -10.26 -6.56
CA HIS A 87 -5.90 -9.69 -7.80
C HIS A 87 -7.00 -9.22 -8.77
N ARG A 88 -8.13 -9.93 -8.84
CA ARG A 88 -9.28 -9.52 -9.65
C ARG A 88 -9.98 -8.26 -9.10
N LEU A 89 -10.11 -8.15 -7.78
CA LEU A 89 -10.59 -6.95 -7.11
C LEU A 89 -9.69 -5.75 -7.38
N LEU A 90 -8.38 -5.92 -7.25
CA LEU A 90 -7.37 -4.89 -7.58
C LEU A 90 -7.51 -4.36 -9.02
N LEU A 91 -7.83 -5.24 -9.98
CA LEU A 91 -8.03 -4.87 -11.38
C LEU A 91 -9.34 -4.12 -11.66
N HIS A 92 -10.31 -4.14 -10.73
CA HIS A 92 -11.56 -3.38 -10.80
C HIS A 92 -11.45 -1.99 -10.18
N LEU A 93 -10.46 -1.73 -9.33
CA LEU A 93 -10.25 -0.39 -8.79
C LEU A 93 -9.77 0.55 -9.91
N PRO A 94 -10.39 1.74 -10.09
CA PRO A 94 -10.15 2.60 -11.26
C PRO A 94 -8.73 3.17 -11.31
N LEU A 95 -8.12 3.46 -10.15
CA LEU A 95 -6.74 3.95 -10.06
C LEU A 95 -5.74 2.80 -10.06
N VAL A 96 -5.90 1.87 -9.11
CA VAL A 96 -4.95 0.77 -8.87
C VAL A 96 -4.94 -0.21 -10.04
N GLY A 97 -6.10 -0.50 -10.64
CA GLY A 97 -6.22 -1.38 -11.78
C GLY A 97 -5.46 -0.88 -13.00
N LYS A 98 -5.45 0.43 -13.27
CA LYS A 98 -4.64 1.02 -14.36
C LYS A 98 -3.15 0.82 -14.13
N LEU A 99 -2.67 1.10 -12.91
CA LEU A 99 -1.27 0.87 -12.55
C LEU A 99 -0.88 -0.61 -12.66
N VAL A 100 -1.69 -1.52 -12.10
CA VAL A 100 -1.42 -2.96 -12.13
C VAL A 100 -1.38 -3.48 -13.57
N ARG A 101 -2.32 -3.07 -14.43
CA ARG A 101 -2.32 -3.43 -15.85
C ARG A 101 -1.07 -2.88 -16.55
N GLY A 102 -0.77 -1.59 -16.39
CA GLY A 102 0.40 -0.96 -17.00
C GLY A 102 1.72 -1.65 -16.64
N PHE A 103 1.95 -1.93 -15.34
CA PHE A 103 3.16 -2.63 -14.89
C PHE A 103 3.27 -4.05 -15.44
N ASN A 104 2.18 -4.82 -15.44
CA ASN A 104 2.20 -6.19 -15.93
C ASN A 104 2.35 -6.25 -17.45
N THR A 105 1.66 -5.38 -18.19
CA THR A 105 1.79 -5.25 -19.65
C THR A 105 3.21 -4.82 -20.03
N ALA A 106 3.82 -3.88 -19.29
CA ALA A 106 5.20 -3.46 -19.55
C ALA A 106 6.20 -4.62 -19.33
N ARG A 107 6.05 -5.41 -18.25
CA ARG A 107 6.88 -6.61 -18.04
C ARG A 107 6.70 -7.64 -19.14
N PHE A 108 5.45 -7.98 -19.45
CA PHE A 108 5.12 -8.92 -20.51
C PHE A 108 5.75 -8.50 -21.84
N THR A 109 5.48 -7.26 -22.28
CA THR A 109 5.93 -6.74 -23.57
C THR A 109 7.46 -6.70 -23.65
N ARG A 110 8.13 -6.31 -22.56
CA ARG A 110 9.60 -6.28 -22.49
C ARG A 110 10.18 -7.68 -22.66
N THR A 111 9.69 -8.67 -21.93
CA THR A 111 10.17 -10.06 -22.05
C THR A 111 9.84 -10.65 -23.41
N PHE A 112 8.64 -10.39 -23.92
CA PHE A 112 8.21 -10.85 -25.24
C PHE A 112 9.07 -10.27 -26.36
N SER A 113 9.35 -8.97 -26.31
CA SER A 113 10.22 -8.30 -27.27
C SER A 113 11.64 -8.88 -27.27
N ILE A 114 12.20 -9.19 -26.09
CA ILE A 114 13.52 -9.81 -25.99
C ILE A 114 13.51 -11.20 -26.63
N LEU A 115 12.58 -12.07 -26.23
CA LEU A 115 12.51 -13.44 -26.73
C LEU A 115 12.20 -13.51 -28.23
N SER A 116 11.27 -12.68 -28.70
CA SER A 116 10.94 -12.57 -30.11
C SER A 116 12.11 -12.06 -30.95
N SER A 117 12.97 -11.19 -30.39
CA SER A 117 14.20 -10.75 -31.06
C SER A 117 15.31 -11.79 -31.08
N SER A 118 15.30 -12.74 -30.14
CA SER A 118 16.27 -13.83 -30.04
C SER A 118 15.89 -15.07 -30.86
N ALA A 119 15.02 -14.92 -31.86
CA ALA A 119 14.52 -16.01 -32.72
C ALA A 119 13.90 -17.20 -31.97
N VAL A 120 13.41 -16.98 -30.75
CA VAL A 120 12.62 -17.98 -30.01
C VAL A 120 11.28 -18.14 -30.74
N PRO A 121 10.77 -19.38 -30.92
CA PRO A 121 9.44 -19.59 -31.50
C PRO A 121 8.40 -18.73 -30.81
N VAL A 122 7.56 -18.04 -31.58
CA VAL A 122 6.62 -17.02 -31.06
C VAL A 122 5.71 -17.60 -29.98
N LEU A 123 5.31 -18.87 -30.12
CA LEU A 123 4.51 -19.59 -29.14
C LEU A 123 5.23 -19.77 -27.79
N ASP A 124 6.51 -20.13 -27.83
CA ASP A 124 7.34 -20.27 -26.63
C ASP A 124 7.64 -18.91 -26.00
N ALA A 125 7.93 -17.89 -26.83
CA ALA A 125 8.11 -16.51 -26.40
C ALA A 125 6.85 -16.00 -25.68
N LEU A 126 5.65 -16.32 -26.18
CA LEU A 126 4.37 -15.94 -25.58
C LEU A 126 4.17 -16.61 -24.21
N ARG A 127 4.46 -17.92 -24.09
CA ARG A 127 4.34 -18.65 -22.81
C ARG A 127 5.31 -18.13 -21.76
N ILE A 128 6.60 -18.01 -22.10
CA ILE A 128 7.64 -17.54 -21.17
C ILE A 128 7.35 -16.10 -20.72
N SER A 129 6.87 -15.25 -21.63
CA SER A 129 6.48 -13.87 -21.30
C SER A 129 5.22 -13.81 -20.43
N GLY A 130 4.31 -14.77 -20.56
CA GLY A 130 3.17 -14.93 -19.66
C GLY A 130 3.61 -15.28 -18.24
N GLU A 131 4.61 -16.15 -18.06
CA GLU A 131 5.07 -16.59 -16.74
C GLU A 131 5.67 -15.47 -15.88
N VAL A 132 6.26 -14.44 -16.49
CA VAL A 132 6.78 -13.26 -15.77
C VAL A 132 5.69 -12.28 -15.32
N VAL A 133 4.44 -12.49 -15.73
CA VAL A 133 3.29 -11.69 -15.30
C VAL A 133 2.90 -12.03 -13.87
N THR A 134 3.05 -11.04 -12.99
CA THR A 134 2.76 -11.20 -11.55
C THR A 134 1.28 -11.27 -11.23
N SER A 135 0.44 -10.67 -12.08
CA SER A 135 -1.01 -10.68 -11.91
C SER A 135 -1.62 -11.99 -12.40
N LEU A 136 -2.08 -12.85 -11.48
CA LEU A 136 -2.65 -14.16 -11.81
C LEU A 136 -3.75 -14.09 -12.90
N PRO A 137 -4.74 -13.18 -12.84
CA PRO A 137 -5.76 -13.10 -13.89
C PRO A 137 -5.20 -12.72 -15.27
N MET A 138 -4.16 -11.87 -15.32
CA MET A 138 -3.53 -11.48 -16.58
C MET A 138 -2.63 -12.60 -17.12
N ARG A 139 -1.93 -13.32 -16.24
CA ARG A 139 -1.15 -14.51 -16.61
C ARG A 139 -2.06 -15.59 -17.19
N ASP A 140 -3.15 -15.90 -16.50
CA ASP A 140 -4.12 -16.92 -16.93
C ASP A 140 -4.68 -16.55 -18.32
N ALA A 141 -4.99 -15.27 -18.58
CA ALA A 141 -5.45 -14.80 -19.89
C ALA A 141 -4.39 -14.91 -21.01
N VAL A 142 -3.11 -14.66 -20.69
CA VAL A 142 -2.01 -14.81 -21.67
C VAL A 142 -1.77 -16.27 -22.02
N LEU A 143 -1.81 -17.16 -21.03
CA LEU A 143 -1.65 -18.60 -21.25
C LEU A 143 -2.82 -19.18 -22.04
N GLU A 144 -4.05 -18.79 -21.73
CA GLU A 144 -5.22 -19.18 -22.51
C GLU A 144 -5.13 -18.70 -23.98
N ALA A 145 -4.63 -17.49 -24.20
CA ALA A 145 -4.40 -16.99 -25.55
C ALA A 145 -3.32 -17.80 -26.28
N ALA A 146 -2.25 -18.23 -25.59
CA ALA A 146 -1.21 -19.08 -26.17
C ALA A 146 -1.75 -20.45 -26.56
N ASP A 147 -2.60 -21.07 -25.72
CA ASP A 147 -3.19 -22.38 -26.00
C ASP A 147 -4.13 -22.35 -27.22
N ARG A 148 -4.82 -21.23 -27.47
CA ARG A 148 -5.72 -21.06 -28.63
C ARG A 148 -5.00 -20.90 -29.98
N VAL A 149 -3.72 -20.54 -29.97
CA VAL A 149 -2.92 -20.30 -31.19
C VAL A 149 -2.24 -21.59 -31.68
N ARG A 150 -2.27 -22.65 -30.86
CA ARG A 150 -1.79 -23.98 -31.20
C ARG A 150 -2.73 -24.72 -32.14
#